data_AF-A0A938C4P2-F1
#
_entry.id   AF-A0A938C4P2-F1
#
_cell.length_a   1.000
_cell.length_b   1.000
_cell.length_c   1.000
_cell.angle_alpha   90.00
_cell.angle_beta   90.00
_cell.angle_gamma   90.00
#
_symmetry.space_group_name_H-M   'P 1'
#
loop_
_entity.id
_entity.type
_entity.pdbx_description
1 polymer ?
#
loop_
_entity_poly.entity_id
_entity_poly.type
_entity_poly.pdbx_seq_one_letter_code
_entity_poly.pdbx_strand_id
1 'polypeptide(L)'
;MKLRSMITAGMLGMALAVPAHAQGKDPFAEFDARLEALLAPQAWLKGRVSEADVTLLFTYLKASLIAAARGKQVPVPEALNRRAEELGRELKMHGLVTGLLLLDALESGAKQAVREALSEPAPRSP
;
A
#
# COMPACT_ATOMS: atom_id res chain seq x y z
N MET A 1 30.87 47.98 16.41
CA MET A 1 29.63 47.17 16.42
C MET A 1 28.49 47.99 15.83
N LYS A 2 28.00 47.70 14.60
CA LYS A 2 26.69 48.14 14.05
C LYS A 2 26.46 47.74 12.57
N LEU A 3 27.02 46.61 12.10
CA LEU A 3 26.85 46.17 10.70
C LEU A 3 25.96 44.91 10.54
N ARG A 4 25.36 44.42 11.63
CA ARG A 4 24.55 43.18 11.63
C ARG A 4 23.03 43.42 11.54
N SER A 5 22.58 44.66 11.42
CA SER A 5 21.16 45.02 11.55
C SER A 5 20.49 45.47 10.24
N MET A 6 21.15 45.34 9.09
CA MET A 6 20.64 45.90 7.82
C MET A 6 20.33 44.87 6.73
N ILE A 7 20.42 43.56 7.03
CA ILE A 7 20.03 42.48 6.11
C ILE A 7 18.59 41.99 6.40
N THR A 8 18.05 42.28 7.58
CA THR A 8 16.74 41.77 8.03
C THR A 8 15.51 42.53 7.49
N ALA A 9 15.70 43.57 6.67
CA ALA A 9 14.60 44.36 6.10
C ALA A 9 14.34 44.10 4.61
N GLY A 10 15.13 43.25 3.95
CA GLY A 10 14.98 42.95 2.51
C GLY A 10 14.10 41.73 2.19
N MET A 11 13.91 40.80 3.14
CA MET A 11 13.22 39.53 2.87
C MET A 11 11.71 39.54 3.17
N LEU A 12 11.14 40.62 3.71
CA LEU A 12 9.71 40.69 4.05
C LEU A 12 8.83 41.39 2.99
N GLY A 13 9.42 41.83 1.88
CA GLY A 13 8.73 42.54 0.80
C GLY A 13 8.29 41.70 -0.40
N MET A 14 8.69 40.42 -0.48
CA MET A 14 8.37 39.53 -1.62
C MET A 14 7.22 38.55 -1.36
N ALA A 15 6.41 38.77 -0.32
CA ALA A 15 5.28 37.88 0.00
C ALA A 15 3.92 38.38 -0.52
N LEU A 16 3.81 39.60 -1.07
CA LEU A 16 2.51 40.22 -1.37
C LEU A 16 2.29 40.62 -2.85
N ALA A 17 3.13 40.16 -3.77
CA ALA A 17 2.97 40.42 -5.20
C ALA A 17 3.05 39.12 -6.00
N VAL A 18 2.18 38.17 -5.71
CA VAL A 18 1.81 37.12 -6.68
C VAL A 18 0.38 37.42 -7.11
N PRO A 19 0.13 37.67 -8.41
CA PRO A 19 -1.20 38.03 -8.88
C PRO A 19 -2.16 36.87 -8.68
N ALA A 20 -3.32 37.19 -8.12
CA ALA A 20 -4.48 36.31 -7.95
C ALA A 20 -5.09 35.90 -9.30
N HIS A 21 -4.39 35.07 -10.07
CA HIS A 21 -4.90 34.40 -11.26
C HIS A 21 -4.59 32.90 -11.17
N ALA A 22 -5.07 32.25 -10.11
CA ALA A 22 -5.13 30.79 -10.03
C ALA A 22 -6.41 30.30 -10.71
N GLN A 23 -6.44 30.41 -12.04
CA GLN A 23 -7.43 29.73 -12.87
C GLN A 23 -6.94 28.29 -13.10
N GLY A 24 -7.57 27.33 -12.44
CA GLY A 24 -7.72 25.97 -12.96
C GLY A 24 -6.50 25.05 -12.92
N LYS A 25 -6.04 24.67 -11.73
CA LYS A 25 -5.65 23.30 -11.35
C LYS A 25 -5.10 23.36 -9.93
N ASP A 26 -5.79 22.70 -9.01
CA ASP A 26 -5.27 22.53 -7.66
C ASP A 26 -4.01 21.63 -7.74
N PRO A 27 -2.80 22.15 -7.45
CA PRO A 27 -1.57 21.36 -7.49
C PRO A 27 -1.59 20.20 -6.48
N PHE A 28 -2.39 20.32 -5.42
CA PHE A 28 -2.59 19.27 -4.44
C PHE A 28 -3.49 18.16 -5.01
N ALA A 29 -4.47 18.47 -5.85
CA ALA A 29 -5.29 17.45 -6.51
C ALA A 29 -4.50 16.59 -7.50
N GLU A 30 -3.53 17.16 -8.22
CA GLU A 30 -2.63 16.36 -9.08
C GLU A 30 -1.66 15.50 -8.26
N PHE A 31 -1.23 15.99 -7.10
CA PHE A 31 -0.41 15.23 -6.15
C PHE A 31 -1.20 14.06 -5.55
N ASP A 32 -2.43 14.30 -5.13
CA ASP A 32 -3.33 13.29 -4.56
C ASP A 32 -3.67 12.21 -5.59
N ALA A 33 -4.00 12.58 -6.83
CA ALA A 33 -4.26 11.61 -7.90
C ALA A 33 -3.02 10.75 -8.23
N ARG A 34 -1.81 11.32 -8.16
CA ARG A 34 -0.55 10.56 -8.29
C ARG A 34 -0.30 9.65 -7.10
N LEU A 35 -0.60 10.12 -5.89
CA LEU A 35 -0.46 9.33 -4.67
C LEU A 35 -1.43 8.14 -4.70
N GLU A 36 -2.68 8.37 -5.09
CA GLU A 36 -3.71 7.35 -5.25
C GLU A 36 -3.32 6.30 -6.31
N ALA A 37 -2.74 6.74 -7.44
CA ALA A 37 -2.21 5.82 -8.45
C ALA A 37 -1.01 4.99 -7.95
N LEU A 38 -0.15 5.55 -7.09
CA LEU A 38 0.96 4.84 -6.44
C LEU A 38 0.49 3.90 -5.32
N LEU A 39 -0.65 4.22 -4.71
CA LEU A 39 -1.36 3.42 -3.72
C LEU A 39 -2.36 2.45 -4.37
N ALA A 40 -2.29 2.21 -5.68
CA ALA A 40 -3.04 1.10 -6.26
C ALA A 40 -2.37 -0.23 -5.87
N PRO A 41 -3.09 -1.21 -5.28
CA PRO A 41 -2.53 -2.51 -4.89
C PRO A 41 -1.85 -3.24 -6.06
N GLN A 42 -2.40 -3.11 -7.27
CA GLN A 42 -1.79 -3.71 -8.46
C GLN A 42 -0.46 -3.03 -8.82
N ALA A 43 -0.34 -1.71 -8.65
CA ALA A 43 0.89 -0.98 -8.91
C ALA A 43 1.99 -1.32 -7.90
N TRP A 44 1.61 -1.58 -6.65
CA TRP A 44 2.56 -2.01 -5.63
C TRP A 44 3.01 -3.45 -5.82
N LEU A 45 2.10 -4.37 -6.17
CA LEU A 45 2.44 -5.78 -6.42
C LEU A 45 3.23 -5.97 -7.72
N LYS A 46 3.01 -5.12 -8.72
CA LYS A 46 3.67 -5.18 -10.02
C LYS A 46 5.19 -5.05 -9.85
N GLY A 47 5.89 -6.12 -10.21
CA GLY A 47 7.36 -6.21 -10.13
C GLY A 47 7.91 -6.68 -8.78
N ARG A 48 7.08 -6.82 -7.73
CA ARG A 48 7.49 -7.35 -6.41
C ARG A 48 7.18 -8.83 -6.25
N VAL A 49 6.04 -9.27 -6.78
CA VAL A 49 5.62 -10.67 -6.80
C VAL A 49 5.58 -11.18 -8.23
N SER A 50 6.19 -12.34 -8.47
CA SER A 50 6.18 -13.03 -9.76
C SER A 50 5.26 -14.24 -9.76
N GLU A 51 4.87 -14.73 -10.95
CA GLU A 51 4.12 -15.98 -11.09
C GLU A 51 4.89 -17.19 -10.53
N ALA A 52 6.22 -17.15 -10.59
CA ALA A 52 7.08 -18.17 -9.99
C ALA A 52 6.98 -18.18 -8.46
N ASP A 53 6.88 -17.00 -7.82
CA ASP A 53 6.69 -16.89 -6.36
C ASP A 53 5.36 -17.52 -5.92
N VAL A 54 4.28 -17.26 -6.69
CA VAL A 54 2.96 -17.85 -6.45
C VAL A 54 3.01 -19.36 -6.63
N THR A 55 3.63 -19.83 -7.72
CA THR A 55 3.78 -21.26 -7.99
C THR A 55 4.57 -21.98 -6.89
N LEU A 56 5.64 -21.36 -6.39
CA LEU A 56 6.47 -21.89 -5.31
C LEU A 56 5.66 -22.03 -4.01
N LEU A 57 4.91 -20.99 -3.63
CA LEU A 57 4.04 -20.98 -2.45
C LEU A 57 2.97 -22.06 -2.53
N PHE A 58 2.22 -22.12 -3.64
CA PHE A 58 1.14 -23.09 -3.79
C PHE A 58 1.65 -24.53 -3.90
N THR A 59 2.82 -24.75 -4.49
CA THR A 59 3.48 -26.07 -4.49
C THR A 59 3.79 -26.52 -3.07
N TYR A 60 4.37 -25.64 -2.24
CA TYR A 60 4.66 -25.93 -0.85
C TYR A 60 3.38 -26.20 -0.03
N LEU A 61 2.33 -25.39 -0.21
CA LEU A 61 1.05 -25.58 0.49
C LEU A 61 0.42 -26.93 0.16
N LYS A 62 0.37 -27.31 -1.13
CA LYS A 62 -0.13 -28.62 -1.56
C LYS A 62 0.66 -29.76 -0.92
N ALA A 63 2.00 -29.68 -0.95
CA ALA A 63 2.85 -30.69 -0.34
C ALA A 63 2.65 -30.78 1.18
N SER A 64 2.54 -29.65 1.85
CA SER A 64 2.29 -29.55 3.29
C SER A 64 0.94 -30.15 3.68
N LEU A 65 -0.12 -29.88 2.92
CA LEU A 65 -1.44 -30.47 3.16
C LEU A 65 -1.42 -31.99 2.99
N ILE A 66 -0.78 -32.49 1.94
CA ILE A 66 -0.64 -33.94 1.71
C ILE A 66 0.16 -34.62 2.83
N ALA A 67 1.23 -33.98 3.31
CA ALA A 67 2.02 -34.51 4.42
C ALA A 67 1.25 -34.47 5.74
N ALA A 68 0.54 -33.36 6.02
CA ALA A 68 -0.27 -33.21 7.22
C ALA A 68 -1.37 -34.28 7.31
N ALA A 69 -2.02 -34.59 6.19
CA ALA A 69 -2.98 -35.70 6.11
C ALA A 69 -2.37 -37.08 6.45
N ARG A 70 -1.05 -37.21 6.37
CA ARG A 70 -0.28 -38.42 6.73
C ARG A 70 0.42 -38.31 8.09
N GLY A 71 0.10 -37.27 8.89
CA GLY A 71 0.77 -37.00 10.17
C GLY A 71 2.25 -36.60 10.03
N LYS A 72 2.65 -36.14 8.84
CA LYS A 72 4.03 -35.72 8.52
C LYS A 72 4.08 -34.21 8.30
N GLN A 73 5.28 -33.65 8.36
CA GLN A 73 5.56 -32.26 8.00
C GLN A 73 6.52 -32.21 6.82
N VAL A 74 6.40 -31.18 5.99
CA VAL A 74 7.35 -30.89 4.90
C VAL A 74 8.18 -29.68 5.32
N PRO A 75 9.52 -29.74 5.23
CA PRO A 75 10.35 -28.59 5.49
C PRO A 75 10.03 -27.46 4.50
N VAL A 76 10.07 -26.22 5.00
CA VAL A 76 9.90 -25.03 4.15
C VAL A 76 11.07 -24.96 3.15
N PRO A 77 10.82 -24.84 1.83
CA PRO A 77 11.90 -24.69 0.86
C PRO A 77 12.70 -23.41 1.09
N GLU A 78 14.02 -23.48 1.00
CA GLU A 78 14.89 -22.29 1.17
C GLU A 78 14.55 -21.16 0.20
N ALA A 79 14.12 -21.50 -1.02
CA ALA A 79 13.70 -20.52 -2.01
C ALA A 79 12.52 -19.68 -1.51
N LEU A 80 11.59 -20.29 -0.76
CA LEU A 80 10.43 -19.60 -0.21
C LEU A 80 10.84 -18.68 0.94
N ASN A 81 11.75 -19.14 1.80
CA ASN A 81 12.34 -18.29 2.86
C ASN A 81 13.07 -17.09 2.27
N ARG A 82 13.92 -17.29 1.25
CA ARG A 82 14.63 -16.19 0.58
C ARG A 82 13.69 -15.15 -0.01
N ARG A 83 12.62 -15.60 -0.69
CA ARG A 83 11.62 -14.67 -1.25
C ARG A 83 10.82 -13.95 -0.18
N ALA A 84 10.47 -14.62 0.92
CA ALA A 84 9.82 -13.98 2.06
C ALA A 84 10.72 -12.90 2.70
N GLU A 85 12.02 -13.15 2.82
CA GLU A 85 12.98 -12.15 3.31
C GLU A 85 13.15 -10.96 2.38
N GLU A 86 13.21 -11.21 1.06
CA GLU A 86 13.31 -10.16 0.04
C GLU A 86 12.07 -9.24 0.06
N LEU A 87 10.87 -9.85 0.02
CA LEU A 87 9.62 -9.11 0.18
C LEU A 87 9.59 -8.38 1.53
N GLY A 88 10.04 -9.01 2.61
CA GLY A 88 10.12 -8.41 3.94
C GLY A 88 11.04 -7.18 4.00
N ARG A 89 12.15 -7.16 3.25
CA ARG A 89 13.02 -5.99 3.13
C ARG A 89 12.34 -4.88 2.33
N GLU A 90 11.69 -5.21 1.23
CA GLU A 90 10.95 -4.24 0.43
C GLU A 90 9.80 -3.60 1.20
N LEU A 91 9.05 -4.42 1.96
CA LEU A 91 8.02 -4.02 2.91
C LEU A 91 8.56 -3.04 3.95
N LYS A 92 9.72 -3.33 4.55
CA LYS A 92 10.36 -2.43 5.52
C LYS A 92 10.80 -1.10 4.89
N MET A 93 11.35 -1.13 3.69
CA MET A 93 11.77 0.08 2.97
C MET A 93 10.57 0.95 2.56
N HIS A 94 9.42 0.34 2.27
CA HIS A 94 8.19 1.02 1.85
C HIS A 94 7.10 0.94 2.93
N GLY A 95 7.49 0.91 4.21
CA GLY A 95 6.60 0.56 5.32
C GLY A 95 5.35 1.43 5.44
N LEU A 96 5.48 2.74 5.22
CA LEU A 96 4.35 3.67 5.26
C LEU A 96 3.36 3.42 4.11
N VAL A 97 3.87 3.33 2.87
CA VAL A 97 3.05 3.08 1.67
C VAL A 97 2.36 1.73 1.78
N THR A 98 3.08 0.70 2.23
CA THR A 98 2.50 -0.63 2.40
C THR A 98 1.48 -0.68 3.54
N GLY A 99 1.73 0.06 4.62
CA GLY A 99 0.77 0.19 5.71
C GLY A 99 -0.54 0.84 5.26
N LEU A 100 -0.46 1.91 4.48
CA LEU A 100 -1.64 2.57 3.90
C LEU A 100 -2.40 1.65 2.93
N LEU A 101 -1.69 0.91 2.09
CA LEU A 101 -2.28 -0.09 1.19
C LEU A 101 -3.01 -1.21 1.94
N LEU A 102 -2.41 -1.70 3.03
CA LEU A 102 -3.01 -2.75 3.84
C LEU A 102 -4.28 -2.23 4.53
N LEU A 103 -4.24 -1.01 5.06
CA LEU A 103 -5.41 -0.37 5.68
C LEU A 103 -6.55 -0.19 4.67
N ASP A 104 -6.25 0.30 3.46
CA ASP A 104 -7.24 0.48 2.40
C ASP A 104 -7.88 -0.86 1.96
N ALA A 105 -7.07 -1.92 1.82
CA ALA A 105 -7.56 -3.25 1.51
C ALA A 105 -8.47 -3.81 2.61
N LEU A 106 -8.10 -3.62 3.89
CA LEU A 106 -8.92 -4.03 5.03
C LEU A 106 -10.22 -3.24 5.10
N GLU A 107 -10.17 -1.93 4.89
CA GLU A 107 -11.34 -1.07 4.87
C GLU A 107 -12.31 -1.48 3.75
N SER A 108 -11.80 -1.73 2.55
CA SER A 108 -12.58 -2.20 1.40
C SER A 108 -13.22 -3.56 1.67
N GLY A 109 -12.47 -4.51 2.23
CA GLY A 109 -12.97 -5.82 2.62
C GLY A 109 -14.05 -5.75 3.70
N ALA A 110 -13.86 -4.91 4.73
CA ALA A 110 -14.85 -4.69 5.78
C ALA A 110 -16.14 -4.05 5.23
N LYS A 111 -16.01 -3.02 4.38
CA LYS A 111 -17.15 -2.39 3.69
C LYS A 111 -17.92 -3.40 2.84
N GLN A 112 -17.22 -4.29 2.15
CA GLN A 112 -17.84 -5.34 1.34
C GLN A 112 -18.58 -6.37 2.21
N ALA A 113 -17.94 -6.87 3.27
CA ALA A 113 -18.56 -7.82 4.19
C ALA A 113 -19.83 -7.24 4.85
N VAL A 114 -19.81 -5.97 5.25
CA VAL A 114 -20.99 -5.26 5.77
C VAL A 114 -22.08 -5.17 4.70
N ARG A 115 -21.71 -4.84 3.45
CA ARG A 115 -22.68 -4.76 2.35
C ARG A 115 -23.33 -6.11 2.06
N GLU A 116 -22.56 -7.19 2.06
CA GLU A 116 -23.06 -8.56 1.86
C GLU A 116 -24.00 -8.97 3.00
N ALA A 117 -23.62 -8.73 4.26
CA ALA A 117 -24.46 -9.03 5.42
C ALA A 117 -25.79 -8.25 5.45
N LEU A 118 -25.80 -7.01 4.94
CA LEU A 118 -27.03 -6.19 4.84
C LEU A 118 -27.86 -6.51 3.59
N SER A 119 -27.27 -7.18 2.59
CA SER A 119 -27.95 -7.54 1.35
C SER A 119 -28.57 -8.94 1.38
N GLU A 120 -28.27 -9.75 2.41
CA GLU A 120 -28.84 -11.08 2.58
C GLU A 120 -30.33 -10.96 2.96
N PRO A 121 -31.27 -11.37 2.09
CA PRO A 121 -32.69 -11.29 2.41
C PRO A 121 -33.04 -12.32 3.47
N ALA A 122 -33.86 -11.94 4.45
CA ALA A 122 -34.32 -12.82 5.52
C ALA A 122 -34.80 -14.17 4.96
N PRO A 123 -34.44 -15.30 5.62
CA PRO A 123 -34.84 -16.61 5.15
C PRO A 123 -36.36 -16.63 4.98
N ARG A 124 -36.82 -16.97 3.76
CA ARG A 124 -38.23 -17.22 3.52
C ARG A 124 -38.62 -18.42 4.38
N SER A 125 -39.30 -18.13 5.48
CA SER A 125 -39.92 -19.15 6.32
C SER A 125 -40.80 -20.06 5.45
N PRO A 126 -40.79 -21.38 5.69
CA PRO A 126 -41.58 -22.35 4.93
C PRO A 126 -43.09 -22.12 5.04
#